data_AF-A0A165LKX6-F1
#
_entry.id   AF-A0A165LKX6-F1
#
_cell.length_a   1.000
_cell.length_b   1.000
_cell.length_c   1.000
_cell.angle_alpha   90.00
_cell.angle_beta   90.00
_cell.angle_gamma   90.00
#
_symmetry.space_group_name_H-M   'P 1'
#
loop_
_entity.id
_entity.type
_entity.pdbx_description
1 polymer ?
#
loop_
_entity_poly.entity_id
_entity_poly.type
_entity_poly.pdbx_seq_one_letter_code
_entity_poly.pdbx_strand_id
1 'polypeptide(L)'
;VPLHWVPNVAFGKIAERAITRLHFPRMFTRDSLRLIEKPKLTQIYNDAVLRAARATLGNMANNWPRSYEHAETLQRDTKGIFHWSTMDVPGHVLAHFGAEVLANLDQLGGEFRNAYFSHELRGWKGATHHDQLDPLERQLALDPIHNLLDLTMIDTRLWVIDVALQASVRGHVVAWRKSGHVRLLEFLLPAMANVRAHLNSRHVTLDPLMLSHELVGLRSEFLQSHPTEMLYFQAYHTEKASHYAIHKNMYYERPARELLSRDSYTKALDDLSHISQTVWGIAGGDGEEATSSSARLEVRVPLSLALETLSTGLPNNVIQHCLVKIKSEEFW
;
A
#
# COMPACT_ATOMS: atom_id res chain seq x y z
N VAL A 1 4.46 18.06 12.25
CA VAL A 1 3.35 18.10 11.26
C VAL A 1 3.44 16.84 10.43
N PRO A 2 2.37 16.02 10.30
CA PRO A 2 2.39 14.85 9.43
C PRO A 2 2.82 15.23 8.01
N LEU A 3 3.69 14.44 7.37
CA LEU A 3 4.26 14.76 6.05
C LEU A 3 3.19 15.06 4.99
N HIS A 4 2.07 14.33 5.03
CA HIS A 4 0.95 14.51 4.08
C HIS A 4 0.17 15.83 4.24
N TRP A 5 0.50 16.64 5.25
CA TRP A 5 -0.06 17.99 5.41
C TRP A 5 0.84 19.07 4.82
N VAL A 6 2.13 18.77 4.63
CA VAL A 6 3.07 19.72 4.02
C VAL A 6 2.79 19.80 2.51
N PRO A 7 2.62 21.00 1.92
CA PRO A 7 2.47 21.15 0.48
C PRO A 7 3.65 20.51 -0.25
N ASN A 8 3.37 19.70 -1.26
CA ASN A 8 4.36 18.95 -2.00
C ASN A 8 3.95 18.69 -3.44
N VAL A 9 4.94 18.40 -4.29
CA VAL A 9 4.73 17.90 -5.65
C VAL A 9 5.32 16.50 -5.80
N ALA A 10 4.70 15.67 -6.64
CA ALA A 10 5.36 14.47 -7.12
C ALA A 10 6.48 14.90 -8.07
N PHE A 11 7.72 14.69 -7.65
CA PHE A 11 8.91 15.21 -8.32
C PHE A 11 9.51 14.18 -9.28
N GLY A 12 9.56 12.92 -8.85
CA GLY A 12 10.12 11.84 -9.64
C GLY A 12 9.51 10.50 -9.27
N LYS A 13 9.74 9.52 -10.13
CA LYS A 13 9.46 8.11 -9.85
C LYS A 13 10.74 7.31 -9.98
N ILE A 14 10.94 6.33 -9.10
CA ILE A 14 12.02 5.34 -9.20
C ILE A 14 11.34 3.99 -9.42
N ALA A 15 11.68 3.32 -10.52
CA ALA A 15 10.95 2.15 -10.99
C ALA A 15 9.43 2.41 -11.05
N GLU A 16 8.60 1.38 -10.85
CA GLU A 16 7.14 1.49 -10.94
C GLU A 16 6.46 1.90 -9.63
N ARG A 17 7.15 1.73 -8.49
CA ARG A 17 6.52 1.68 -7.15
C ARG A 17 7.11 2.65 -6.12
N ALA A 18 8.01 3.54 -6.53
CA ALA A 18 8.56 4.58 -5.67
C ALA A 18 8.31 5.96 -6.26
N ILE A 19 7.85 6.88 -5.40
CA ILE A 19 7.62 8.29 -5.74
C ILE A 19 8.51 9.14 -4.86
N THR A 20 9.34 9.98 -5.47
CA THR A 20 10.05 11.05 -4.77
C THR A 20 9.16 12.28 -4.77
N ARG A 21 8.88 12.81 -3.58
CA ARG A 21 8.14 14.06 -3.41
C ARG A 21 9.10 15.18 -3.02
N LEU A 22 8.84 16.37 -3.53
CA LEU A 22 9.50 17.60 -3.09
C LEU A 22 8.53 18.38 -2.21
N HIS A 23 8.91 18.62 -0.96
CA HIS A 23 8.10 19.26 0.07
C HIS A 23 8.49 20.72 0.29
N PHE A 24 7.52 21.56 0.58
CA PHE A 24 7.68 23.00 0.80
C PHE A 24 7.14 23.38 2.19
N PRO A 25 7.93 23.19 3.27
CA PRO A 25 7.45 23.35 4.64
C PRO A 25 7.00 24.78 4.96
N ARG A 26 7.55 25.80 4.30
CA ARG A 26 7.15 27.20 4.52
C ARG A 26 5.86 27.61 3.82
N MET A 27 5.34 26.78 2.91
CA MET A 27 3.99 26.95 2.34
C MET A 27 2.90 26.37 3.25
N PHE A 28 3.27 25.61 4.28
CA PHE A 28 2.29 25.01 5.19
C PHE A 28 1.60 26.09 6.02
N THR A 29 0.28 26.18 5.92
CA THR A 29 -0.55 26.89 6.89
C THR A 29 -1.62 25.94 7.42
N ARG A 30 -2.06 26.16 8.67
CA ARG A 30 -2.98 25.25 9.35
C ARG A 30 -4.35 25.16 8.66
N ASP A 31 -4.73 26.23 7.96
CA ASP A 31 -6.08 26.45 7.43
C ASP A 31 -6.15 26.51 5.89
N SER A 32 -5.02 26.42 5.17
CA SER A 32 -5.02 26.48 3.69
C SER A 32 -5.16 25.13 3.01
N LEU A 33 -5.70 25.17 1.79
CA LEU A 33 -5.63 24.05 0.84
C LEU A 33 -4.17 23.64 0.61
N ARG A 34 -3.94 22.33 0.50
CA ARG A 34 -2.60 21.73 0.32
C ARG A 34 -2.08 21.85 -1.11
N LEU A 35 -2.81 22.53 -1.99
CA LEU A 35 -2.52 22.63 -3.41
C LEU A 35 -1.55 23.78 -3.64
N ILE A 36 -0.49 23.49 -4.38
CA ILE A 36 0.46 24.51 -4.83
C ILE A 36 -0.13 25.17 -6.06
N GLU A 37 -0.29 26.49 -5.99
CA GLU A 37 -0.89 27.27 -7.07
C GLU A 37 -0.03 27.24 -8.34
N LYS A 38 -0.68 27.35 -9.50
CA LYS A 38 -0.02 27.31 -10.81
C LYS A 38 1.17 28.28 -10.95
N PRO A 39 1.11 29.54 -10.48
CA PRO A 39 2.27 30.44 -10.55
C PRO A 39 3.50 29.89 -9.81
N LYS A 40 3.29 29.24 -8.66
CA LYS A 40 4.37 28.62 -7.88
C LYS A 40 4.91 27.37 -8.56
N LEU A 41 4.03 26.55 -9.17
CA LEU A 41 4.46 25.40 -9.99
C LEU A 41 5.33 25.85 -11.17
N THR A 42 4.96 26.96 -11.82
CA THR A 42 5.76 27.57 -12.89
C THR A 42 7.15 27.97 -12.40
N GLN A 43 7.25 28.62 -11.23
CA GLN A 43 8.54 29.00 -10.62
C GLN A 43 9.37 27.77 -10.25
N ILE A 44 8.77 26.77 -9.59
CA ILE A 44 9.44 25.52 -9.23
C ILE A 44 10.06 24.89 -10.48
N TYR A 45 9.28 24.74 -11.56
CA TYR A 45 9.78 24.10 -12.77
C TYR A 45 10.83 24.96 -13.48
N ASN A 46 10.52 26.22 -13.82
CA ASN A 46 11.39 27.05 -14.64
C ASN A 46 12.70 27.42 -13.93
N ASP A 47 12.59 27.86 -12.69
CA ASP A 47 13.68 28.56 -12.00
C ASP A 47 14.51 27.62 -11.11
N ALA A 48 13.93 26.49 -10.68
CA ALA A 48 14.64 25.47 -9.93
C ALA A 48 14.94 24.20 -10.74
N VAL A 49 13.92 23.51 -11.23
CA VAL A 49 14.10 22.17 -11.85
C VAL A 49 14.82 22.25 -13.20
N LEU A 50 14.32 23.06 -14.12
CA LEU A 50 14.90 23.21 -15.46
C LEU A 50 16.30 23.83 -15.39
N ARG A 51 16.51 24.77 -14.46
CA ARG A 51 17.82 25.36 -14.19
C ARG A 51 18.82 24.30 -13.71
N ALA A 52 18.43 23.46 -12.74
CA ALA A 52 19.25 22.34 -12.28
C ALA A 52 19.52 21.33 -13.41
N ALA A 53 18.51 21.03 -14.25
CA ALA A 53 18.68 20.12 -15.38
C ALA A 53 19.74 20.63 -16.36
N ARG A 54 19.71 21.93 -16.70
CA ARG A 54 20.71 22.56 -17.57
C ARG A 54 22.10 22.59 -16.95
N ALA A 55 22.21 22.74 -15.64
CA ALA A 55 23.48 22.75 -14.94
C ALA A 55 24.12 21.35 -14.87
N THR A 56 23.33 20.28 -14.83
CA THR A 56 23.81 18.94 -14.46
C THR A 56 23.72 17.88 -15.57
N LEU A 57 22.78 18.01 -16.51
CA LEU A 57 22.50 16.96 -17.50
C LEU A 57 23.17 17.20 -18.87
N GLY A 58 23.88 18.32 -19.03
CA GLY A 58 24.51 18.69 -20.31
C GLY A 58 23.51 18.67 -21.48
N ASN A 59 23.87 17.96 -22.56
CA ASN A 59 23.03 17.87 -23.75
C ASN A 59 21.66 17.20 -23.52
N MET A 60 21.51 16.36 -22.49
CA MET A 60 20.23 15.70 -22.21
C MET A 60 19.15 16.71 -21.77
N ALA A 61 19.55 17.84 -21.19
CA ALA A 61 18.63 18.91 -20.81
C ALA A 61 17.92 19.53 -22.03
N ASN A 62 18.47 19.39 -23.25
CA ASN A 62 17.85 19.93 -24.46
C ASN A 62 16.52 19.22 -24.83
N ASN A 63 16.32 18.00 -24.34
CA ASN A 63 15.09 17.24 -24.55
C ASN A 63 13.99 17.64 -23.57
N TRP A 64 14.30 18.44 -22.54
CA TRP A 64 13.32 18.89 -21.55
C TRP A 64 12.47 20.05 -22.09
N PRO A 65 11.18 20.13 -21.73
CA PRO A 65 10.36 21.27 -22.09
C PRO A 65 11.01 22.59 -21.65
N ARG A 66 10.91 23.61 -22.51
CA ARG A 66 11.61 24.89 -22.29
C ARG A 66 11.01 25.75 -21.18
N SER A 67 9.77 25.45 -20.76
CA SER A 67 9.04 26.12 -19.70
C SER A 67 7.93 25.22 -19.16
N TYR A 68 7.37 25.56 -18.01
CA TYR A 68 6.22 24.88 -17.42
C TYR A 68 5.00 24.90 -18.35
N GLU A 69 4.77 26.03 -19.02
CA GLU A 69 3.69 26.17 -20.00
C GLU A 69 3.89 25.23 -21.20
N HIS A 70 5.11 25.15 -21.73
CA HIS A 70 5.42 24.21 -22.81
C HIS A 70 5.25 22.75 -22.35
N ALA A 71 5.65 22.42 -21.12
CA ALA A 71 5.40 21.11 -20.55
C ALA A 71 3.89 20.81 -20.49
N GLU A 72 3.08 21.73 -19.96
CA GLU A 72 1.63 21.58 -19.87
C GLU A 72 0.97 21.39 -21.25
N THR A 73 1.44 22.11 -22.28
CA THR A 73 0.95 21.94 -23.65
C THR A 73 1.28 20.55 -24.20
N LEU A 74 2.49 20.04 -24.01
CA LEU A 74 2.90 18.72 -24.50
C LEU A 74 2.14 17.57 -23.82
N GLN A 75 1.74 17.75 -22.56
CA GLN A 75 1.02 16.74 -21.80
C GLN A 75 -0.49 16.77 -22.03
N ARG A 76 -1.05 17.69 -22.83
CA ARG A 76 -2.49 17.75 -23.07
C ARG A 76 -2.85 17.25 -24.46
N ASP A 77 -3.85 16.39 -24.52
CA ASP A 77 -4.44 16.01 -25.81
C ASP A 77 -5.42 17.08 -26.35
N THR A 78 -5.97 16.82 -27.53
CA THR A 78 -6.93 17.71 -28.21
C THR A 78 -8.24 17.89 -27.44
N LYS A 79 -8.53 17.06 -26.43
CA LYS A 79 -9.70 17.15 -25.55
C LYS A 79 -9.36 17.81 -24.20
N GLY A 80 -8.11 18.24 -24.02
CA GLY A 80 -7.62 18.83 -22.77
C GLY A 80 -7.34 17.82 -21.67
N ILE A 81 -7.30 16.52 -21.98
CA ILE A 81 -6.95 15.47 -21.03
C ILE A 81 -5.43 15.43 -20.87
N PHE A 82 -4.99 15.35 -19.62
CA PHE A 82 -3.56 15.20 -19.30
C PHE A 82 -3.10 13.76 -19.49
N HIS A 83 -2.04 13.60 -20.27
CA HIS A 83 -1.20 12.41 -20.38
C HIS A 83 0.12 12.75 -19.71
N TRP A 84 0.58 11.97 -18.74
CA TRP A 84 1.78 12.31 -17.99
C TRP A 84 3.01 11.59 -18.56
N SER A 85 3.92 12.32 -19.18
CA SER A 85 5.24 11.79 -19.58
C SER A 85 6.30 12.02 -18.50
N THR A 86 7.42 11.30 -18.61
CA THR A 86 8.56 11.42 -17.69
C THR A 86 9.83 11.78 -18.44
N MET A 87 10.74 12.49 -17.76
CA MET A 87 12.07 12.82 -18.24
C MET A 87 13.10 12.12 -17.37
N ASP A 88 14.06 11.44 -18.00
CA ASP A 88 15.05 10.65 -17.28
C ASP A 88 16.22 11.52 -16.77
N VAL A 89 16.67 11.21 -15.56
CA VAL A 89 17.89 11.74 -14.95
C VAL A 89 18.84 10.56 -14.70
N PRO A 90 20.04 10.55 -15.29
CA PRO A 90 20.98 9.46 -15.07
C PRO A 90 21.39 9.32 -13.60
N GLY A 91 21.46 8.08 -13.10
CA GLY A 91 21.74 7.82 -11.68
C GLY A 91 23.05 8.45 -11.18
N HIS A 92 24.10 8.48 -12.02
CA HIS A 92 25.40 9.03 -11.65
C HIS A 92 25.41 10.56 -11.42
N VAL A 93 24.43 11.31 -11.95
CA VAL A 93 24.28 12.77 -11.70
C VAL A 93 23.13 13.11 -10.76
N LEU A 94 22.35 12.12 -10.33
CA LEU A 94 21.11 12.34 -9.58
C LEU A 94 21.33 13.11 -8.27
N ALA A 95 22.39 12.79 -7.53
CA ALA A 95 22.74 13.49 -6.29
C ALA A 95 23.05 14.98 -6.53
N HIS A 96 23.83 15.27 -7.58
CA HIS A 96 24.16 16.65 -7.94
C HIS A 96 22.93 17.40 -8.45
N PHE A 97 22.11 16.79 -9.30
CA PHE A 97 20.85 17.36 -9.77
C PHE A 97 19.91 17.70 -8.61
N GLY A 98 19.72 16.79 -7.66
CA GLY A 98 18.89 17.02 -6.47
C GLY A 98 19.41 18.18 -5.61
N ALA A 99 20.72 18.26 -5.38
CA ALA A 99 21.34 19.36 -4.64
C ALA A 99 21.14 20.71 -5.34
N GLU A 100 21.31 20.77 -6.67
CA GLU A 100 21.08 21.98 -7.46
C GLU A 100 19.61 22.43 -7.43
N VAL A 101 18.66 21.49 -7.48
CA VAL A 101 17.22 21.82 -7.32
C VAL A 101 16.96 22.49 -5.99
N LEU A 102 17.44 21.93 -4.88
CA LEU A 102 17.24 22.50 -3.55
C LEU A 102 17.95 23.85 -3.41
N ALA A 103 19.18 23.99 -3.92
CA ALA A 103 19.92 25.24 -3.90
C ALA A 103 19.19 26.35 -4.68
N ASN A 104 18.63 26.03 -5.85
CA ASN A 104 17.84 26.99 -6.64
C ASN A 104 16.54 27.39 -5.92
N LEU A 105 15.86 26.46 -5.25
CA LEU A 105 14.67 26.77 -4.43
C LEU A 105 15.01 27.68 -3.24
N ASP A 106 16.13 27.44 -2.57
CA ASP A 106 16.58 28.30 -1.48
C ASP A 106 16.95 29.71 -1.96
N GLN A 107 17.51 29.83 -3.18
CA GLN A 107 17.78 31.12 -3.83
C GLN A 107 16.51 31.90 -4.16
N LEU A 108 15.44 31.24 -4.61
CA LEU A 108 14.14 31.88 -4.81
C LEU A 108 13.58 32.49 -3.51
N GLY A 109 13.95 31.92 -2.36
CA GLY A 109 13.65 32.48 -1.06
C GLY A 109 12.18 32.30 -0.65
N GLY A 110 11.78 33.03 0.39
CA GLY A 110 10.40 33.05 0.87
C GLY A 110 9.86 31.67 1.25
N GLU A 111 8.80 31.26 0.58
CA GLU A 111 8.07 30.01 0.82
C GLU A 111 8.76 28.75 0.26
N PHE A 112 9.78 28.92 -0.59
CA PHE A 112 10.55 27.80 -1.16
C PHE A 112 11.71 27.35 -0.27
N ARG A 113 12.08 28.16 0.74
CA ARG A 113 13.22 27.83 1.62
C ARG A 113 12.99 26.57 2.43
N ASN A 114 14.08 25.84 2.66
CA ASN A 114 14.10 24.57 3.39
C ASN A 114 13.24 23.49 2.70
N ALA A 115 13.10 23.56 1.39
CA ALA A 115 12.50 22.47 0.64
C ALA A 115 13.33 21.19 0.83
N TYR A 116 12.68 20.03 0.81
CA TYR A 116 13.36 18.75 0.99
C TYR A 116 12.67 17.64 0.20
N PHE A 117 13.43 16.59 -0.12
CA PHE A 117 12.90 15.39 -0.75
C PHE A 117 12.42 14.39 0.28
N SER A 118 11.35 13.67 -0.04
CA SER A 118 10.96 12.44 0.66
C SER A 118 10.75 11.32 -0.35
N HIS A 119 11.09 10.10 0.03
CA HIS A 119 10.78 8.92 -0.78
C HIS A 119 9.56 8.21 -0.21
N GLU A 120 8.62 7.90 -1.09
CA GLU A 120 7.40 7.19 -0.76
C GLU A 120 7.34 5.89 -1.58
N LEU A 121 7.35 4.76 -0.89
CA LEU A 121 7.19 3.43 -1.49
C LEU A 121 5.70 3.06 -1.43
N ARG A 122 5.04 2.96 -2.59
CA ARG A 122 3.62 2.57 -2.71
C ARG A 122 3.44 1.33 -3.58
N GLY A 123 2.40 0.54 -3.32
CA GLY A 123 2.08 -0.62 -4.15
C GLY A 123 3.01 -1.82 -3.96
N TRP A 124 3.72 -1.89 -2.83
CA TRP A 124 4.62 -3.00 -2.49
C TRP A 124 3.90 -4.22 -1.91
N LYS A 125 2.61 -4.10 -1.59
CA LYS A 125 1.85 -5.21 -1.01
C LYS A 125 1.76 -6.36 -2.02
N GLY A 126 2.26 -7.53 -1.64
CA GLY A 126 2.31 -8.70 -2.53
C GLY A 126 3.28 -8.54 -3.70
N ALA A 127 4.26 -7.65 -3.58
CA ALA A 127 5.26 -7.42 -4.62
C ALA A 127 6.18 -8.62 -4.88
N THR A 128 6.43 -9.42 -3.85
CA THR A 128 7.43 -10.48 -3.83
C THR A 128 6.84 -11.73 -3.17
N HIS A 129 7.32 -12.90 -3.60
CA HIS A 129 6.96 -14.21 -3.11
C HIS A 129 8.23 -15.06 -2.98
N HIS A 130 8.29 -15.93 -1.99
CA HIS A 130 9.42 -16.81 -1.72
C HIS A 130 8.95 -18.02 -0.91
N ASP A 131 9.71 -19.11 -0.94
CA ASP A 131 9.61 -20.18 0.06
C ASP A 131 10.06 -19.65 1.43
N GLN A 132 9.19 -19.76 2.43
CA GLN A 132 9.47 -19.34 3.81
C GLN A 132 10.68 -20.05 4.41
N LEU A 133 10.95 -21.30 4.01
CA LEU A 133 12.01 -22.13 4.56
C LEU A 133 13.35 -21.91 3.87
N ASP A 134 13.38 -21.28 2.70
CA ASP A 134 14.60 -20.97 1.97
C ASP A 134 15.15 -19.59 2.39
N PRO A 135 16.31 -19.53 3.07
CA PRO A 135 16.93 -18.25 3.45
C PRO A 135 17.36 -17.40 2.25
N LEU A 136 17.77 -18.02 1.14
CA LEU A 136 18.22 -17.31 -0.06
C LEU A 136 17.03 -16.68 -0.77
N GLU A 137 15.91 -17.40 -0.94
CA GLU A 137 14.72 -16.82 -1.56
C GLU A 137 14.15 -15.67 -0.71
N ARG A 138 14.17 -15.76 0.62
CA ARG A 138 13.79 -14.66 1.51
C ARG A 138 14.63 -13.40 1.29
N GLN A 139 15.95 -13.57 1.15
CA GLN A 139 16.85 -12.45 0.86
C GLN A 139 16.55 -11.84 -0.52
N LEU A 140 16.46 -12.67 -1.56
CA LEU A 140 16.17 -12.23 -2.93
C LEU A 140 14.81 -11.52 -3.03
N ALA A 141 13.82 -11.92 -2.22
CA ALA A 141 12.52 -11.26 -2.14
C ALA A 141 12.55 -9.92 -1.39
N LEU A 142 13.57 -9.66 -0.58
CA LEU A 142 13.76 -8.39 0.14
C LEU A 142 14.62 -7.39 -0.65
N ASP A 143 15.55 -7.88 -1.47
CA ASP A 143 16.49 -7.08 -2.26
C ASP A 143 15.83 -5.98 -3.10
N PRO A 144 14.66 -6.17 -3.77
CA PRO A 144 14.00 -5.10 -4.50
C PRO A 144 13.65 -3.88 -3.63
N ILE A 145 13.32 -4.08 -2.35
CA ILE A 145 13.04 -2.98 -1.41
C ILE A 145 14.37 -2.34 -0.98
N HIS A 146 15.37 -3.16 -0.64
CA HIS A 146 16.70 -2.67 -0.24
C HIS A 146 17.38 -1.86 -1.34
N ASN A 147 17.26 -2.29 -2.61
CA ASN A 147 17.87 -1.60 -3.75
C ASN A 147 17.26 -0.22 -4.03
N LEU A 148 16.10 0.09 -3.45
CA LEU A 148 15.47 1.41 -3.55
C LEU A 148 15.78 2.33 -2.37
N LEU A 149 16.36 1.77 -1.30
CA LEU A 149 16.67 2.49 -0.08
C LEU A 149 18.17 2.61 0.07
N ASP A 150 18.65 3.81 0.38
CA ASP A 150 20.00 3.94 0.90
C ASP A 150 20.01 3.47 2.36
N LEU A 151 20.32 2.19 2.57
CA LEU A 151 20.35 1.57 3.89
C LEU A 151 21.38 2.22 4.83
N THR A 152 22.37 2.95 4.31
CA THR A 152 23.36 3.66 5.12
C THR A 152 22.81 4.94 5.76
N MET A 153 21.70 5.46 5.23
CA MET A 153 21.05 6.69 5.71
C MET A 153 19.81 6.44 6.58
N ILE A 154 19.42 5.19 6.80
CA ILE A 154 18.24 4.85 7.60
C ILE A 154 18.60 3.99 8.80
N ASP A 155 17.87 4.20 9.90
CA ASP A 155 17.86 3.24 11.00
C ASP A 155 16.78 2.19 10.71
N THR A 156 17.22 0.97 10.33
CA THR A 156 16.31 -0.13 9.98
C THR A 156 15.40 -0.57 11.13
N ARG A 157 15.68 -0.15 12.37
CA ARG A 157 14.83 -0.42 13.53
C ARG A 157 13.63 0.53 13.62
N LEU A 158 13.72 1.70 12.96
CA LEU A 158 12.67 2.71 12.91
C LEU A 158 11.79 2.58 11.66
N TRP A 159 12.28 1.87 10.65
CA TRP A 159 11.53 1.53 9.44
C TRP A 159 10.78 0.23 9.65
N VAL A 160 9.59 0.12 9.07
CA VAL A 160 8.70 -1.03 9.27
C VAL A 160 8.37 -1.68 7.94
N ILE A 161 8.21 -3.00 7.96
CA ILE A 161 7.85 -3.81 6.81
C ILE A 161 6.76 -4.80 7.21
N ASP A 162 5.87 -5.10 6.26
CA ASP A 162 4.85 -6.13 6.41
C ASP A 162 5.39 -7.46 5.86
N VAL A 163 5.54 -8.46 6.71
CA VAL A 163 5.94 -9.82 6.35
C VAL A 163 4.70 -10.71 6.44
N ALA A 164 4.50 -11.60 5.48
CA ALA A 164 3.27 -12.40 5.42
C ALA A 164 3.49 -13.88 5.10
N LEU A 165 2.69 -14.72 5.73
CA LEU A 165 2.48 -16.12 5.36
C LEU A 165 1.12 -16.27 4.68
N GLN A 166 1.08 -17.04 3.60
CA GLN A 166 -0.14 -17.32 2.86
C GLN A 166 -0.36 -18.82 2.75
N ALA A 167 -1.50 -19.29 3.25
CA ALA A 167 -1.95 -20.67 3.13
C ALA A 167 -2.97 -20.78 2.00
N SER A 168 -2.68 -21.59 1.00
CA SER A 168 -3.53 -21.83 -0.16
C SER A 168 -3.63 -23.32 -0.46
N VAL A 169 -4.79 -23.74 -0.98
CA VAL A 169 -5.03 -25.10 -1.48
C VAL A 169 -5.83 -24.97 -2.77
N ARG A 170 -5.35 -25.56 -3.86
CA ARG A 170 -6.03 -25.52 -5.16
C ARG A 170 -7.45 -26.09 -5.05
N GLY A 171 -8.41 -25.44 -5.71
CA GLY A 171 -9.84 -25.80 -5.72
C GLY A 171 -10.55 -25.54 -4.39
N HIS A 172 -9.92 -24.79 -3.48
CA HIS A 172 -10.47 -24.51 -2.16
C HIS A 172 -10.36 -23.03 -1.80
N VAL A 173 -11.30 -22.61 -0.96
CA VAL A 173 -11.23 -21.38 -0.16
C VAL A 173 -10.69 -21.76 1.21
N VAL A 174 -9.50 -21.24 1.54
CA VAL A 174 -8.90 -21.40 2.86
C VAL A 174 -9.31 -20.21 3.74
N ALA A 175 -9.89 -20.49 4.90
CA ALA A 175 -10.40 -19.49 5.83
C ALA A 175 -9.86 -19.65 7.25
N TRP A 176 -9.79 -18.54 7.99
CA TRP A 176 -9.44 -18.50 9.41
C TRP A 176 -10.65 -18.85 10.27
N ARG A 177 -10.44 -19.72 11.26
CA ARG A 177 -11.45 -20.13 12.25
C ARG A 177 -11.31 -19.30 13.50
N LYS A 178 -12.43 -18.73 13.96
CA LYS A 178 -12.50 -17.96 15.22
C LYS A 178 -11.99 -18.77 16.42
N SER A 179 -12.32 -20.05 16.48
CA SER A 179 -11.92 -20.95 17.56
C SER A 179 -10.39 -21.13 17.68
N GLY A 180 -9.64 -20.87 16.62
CA GLY A 180 -8.18 -20.96 16.61
C GLY A 180 -7.45 -19.68 17.03
N HIS A 181 -8.12 -18.53 17.13
CA HIS A 181 -7.49 -17.22 17.32
C HIS A 181 -6.59 -17.13 18.55
N VAL A 182 -6.97 -17.78 19.66
CA VAL A 182 -6.13 -17.85 20.87
C VAL A 182 -4.80 -18.53 20.57
N ARG A 183 -4.82 -19.67 19.86
CA ARG A 183 -3.59 -20.41 19.52
C ARG A 183 -2.71 -19.64 18.54
N LEU A 184 -3.32 -18.93 17.59
CA LEU A 184 -2.59 -18.07 16.67
C LEU A 184 -1.87 -16.94 17.41
N LEU A 185 -2.55 -16.30 18.36
CA LEU A 185 -1.95 -15.26 19.20
C LEU A 185 -0.88 -15.81 20.14
N GLU A 186 -1.06 -17.01 20.72
CA GLU A 186 -0.03 -17.68 21.53
C GLU A 186 1.23 -17.97 20.72
N PHE A 187 1.07 -18.35 19.44
CA PHE A 187 2.19 -18.54 18.52
C PHE A 187 2.91 -17.22 18.20
N LEU A 188 2.16 -16.16 17.90
CA LEU A 188 2.72 -14.86 17.57
C LEU A 188 3.34 -14.15 18.79
N LEU A 189 2.77 -14.34 19.97
CA LEU A 189 3.08 -13.59 21.19
C LEU A 189 3.36 -14.55 22.35
N PRO A 190 4.40 -15.39 22.27
CA PRO A 190 4.66 -16.44 23.27
C PRO A 190 4.90 -15.88 24.68
N ALA A 191 5.37 -14.63 24.78
CA ALA A 191 5.62 -13.94 26.05
C ALA A 191 4.38 -13.21 26.63
N MET A 192 3.24 -13.21 25.93
CA MET A 192 2.04 -12.50 26.39
C MET A 192 1.30 -13.32 27.46
N ALA A 193 1.26 -12.81 28.69
CA ALA A 193 0.70 -13.51 29.84
C ALA A 193 -0.81 -13.84 29.73
N ASN A 194 -1.62 -12.99 29.08
CA ASN A 194 -3.06 -13.21 28.96
C ASN A 194 -3.59 -12.90 27.56
N VAL A 195 -3.32 -13.81 26.63
CA VAL A 195 -3.79 -13.75 25.24
C VAL A 195 -5.32 -13.61 25.13
N ARG A 196 -6.08 -14.29 26.01
CA ARG A 196 -7.56 -14.23 25.97
C ARG A 196 -8.09 -12.85 26.35
N ALA A 197 -7.49 -12.19 27.34
CA ALA A 197 -7.85 -10.82 27.70
C ALA A 197 -7.50 -9.85 26.55
N HIS A 198 -6.36 -10.04 25.89
CA HIS A 198 -5.97 -9.24 24.72
C HIS A 198 -6.96 -9.43 23.56
N LEU A 199 -7.36 -10.66 23.27
CA LEU A 199 -8.34 -10.99 22.22
C LEU A 199 -9.69 -10.29 22.42
N ASN A 200 -10.09 -10.08 23.67
CA ASN A 200 -11.33 -9.39 24.04
C ASN A 200 -11.15 -7.87 24.25
N SER A 201 -9.95 -7.34 24.02
CA SER A 201 -9.66 -5.92 24.21
C SER A 201 -10.10 -5.09 23.00
N ARG A 202 -10.16 -3.76 23.20
CA ARG A 202 -10.40 -2.79 22.12
C ARG A 202 -9.31 -2.76 21.04
N HIS A 203 -8.16 -3.40 21.29
CA HIS A 203 -7.01 -3.43 20.37
C HIS A 203 -7.10 -4.56 19.36
N VAL A 204 -8.17 -5.37 19.41
CA VAL A 204 -8.46 -6.43 18.46
C VAL A 204 -9.75 -6.11 17.75
N THR A 205 -9.74 -6.23 16.42
CA THR A 205 -10.96 -6.23 15.61
C THR A 205 -11.11 -7.59 14.96
N LEU A 206 -12.31 -8.14 15.03
CA LEU A 206 -12.69 -9.37 14.33
C LEU A 206 -13.33 -9.00 12.98
N ASP A 207 -12.94 -9.70 11.93
CA ASP A 207 -13.40 -9.48 10.56
C ASP A 207 -14.12 -10.74 10.03
N PRO A 208 -15.44 -10.88 10.27
CA PRO A 208 -16.24 -12.01 9.79
C PRO A 208 -16.16 -12.19 8.27
N LEU A 209 -16.00 -13.43 7.82
CA LEU A 209 -16.08 -13.82 6.42
C LEU A 209 -17.54 -14.04 6.03
N MET A 210 -18.08 -13.28 5.07
CA MET A 210 -19.47 -13.44 4.58
C MET A 210 -20.50 -13.52 5.72
N LEU A 211 -20.36 -12.67 6.75
CA LEU A 211 -21.20 -12.65 7.95
C LEU A 211 -21.14 -13.92 8.83
N SER A 212 -20.20 -14.84 8.56
CA SER A 212 -20.00 -16.04 9.39
C SER A 212 -19.45 -15.70 10.76
N HIS A 213 -20.05 -16.27 11.81
CA HIS A 213 -19.54 -16.16 13.18
C HIS A 213 -18.37 -17.11 13.48
N GLU A 214 -18.17 -18.13 12.64
CA GLU A 214 -17.15 -19.17 12.81
C GLU A 214 -15.90 -18.91 11.96
N LEU A 215 -16.08 -18.34 10.76
CA LEU A 215 -15.01 -18.00 9.84
C LEU A 215 -14.71 -16.52 9.97
N VAL A 216 -13.64 -16.20 10.69
CA VAL A 216 -13.38 -14.84 11.12
C VAL A 216 -11.89 -14.59 11.02
N GLY A 217 -11.51 -13.54 10.31
CA GLY A 217 -10.19 -12.95 10.39
C GLY A 217 -10.06 -12.12 11.68
N LEU A 218 -8.87 -11.68 11.98
CA LEU A 218 -8.65 -10.68 13.01
C LEU A 218 -7.51 -9.76 12.66
N ARG A 219 -7.54 -8.56 13.22
CA ARG A 219 -6.40 -7.64 13.25
C ARG A 219 -6.17 -7.15 14.65
N SER A 220 -4.92 -6.89 14.97
CA SER A 220 -4.56 -6.29 16.25
C SER A 220 -3.42 -5.30 16.11
N GLU A 221 -3.53 -4.22 16.87
CA GLU A 221 -2.45 -3.28 17.13
C GLU A 221 -1.84 -3.60 18.50
N PHE A 222 -0.51 -3.51 18.60
CA PHE A 222 0.19 -3.76 19.84
C PHE A 222 0.65 -2.45 20.48
N LEU A 223 0.47 -2.37 21.81
CA LEU A 223 0.98 -1.29 22.61
C LEU A 223 2.48 -1.47 22.85
N GLN A 224 3.21 -0.37 23.06
CA GLN A 224 4.63 -0.40 23.42
C GLN A 224 4.93 -1.20 24.70
N SER A 225 3.94 -1.38 25.58
CA SER A 225 4.07 -2.18 26.80
C SER A 225 3.97 -3.69 26.55
N HIS A 226 3.61 -4.13 25.35
CA HIS A 226 3.58 -5.55 25.03
C HIS A 226 5.00 -6.07 24.78
N PRO A 227 5.32 -7.32 25.18
CA PRO A 227 6.64 -7.91 25.04
C PRO A 227 6.85 -8.44 23.60
N THR A 228 6.74 -7.56 22.61
CA THR A 228 6.90 -7.88 21.19
C THR A 228 7.42 -6.68 20.41
N GLU A 229 8.23 -6.92 19.39
CA GLU A 229 8.65 -5.91 18.42
C GLU A 229 7.63 -5.75 17.28
N MET A 230 6.62 -6.63 17.20
CA MET A 230 5.52 -6.47 16.26
C MET A 230 4.67 -5.26 16.64
N LEU A 231 4.36 -4.42 15.66
CA LEU A 231 3.52 -3.24 15.85
C LEU A 231 2.05 -3.54 15.54
N TYR A 232 1.83 -4.45 14.60
CA TYR A 232 0.52 -4.81 14.09
C TYR A 232 0.56 -6.22 13.54
N PHE A 233 -0.58 -6.91 13.58
CA PHE A 233 -0.79 -8.05 12.71
C PHE A 233 -2.22 -8.13 12.19
N GLN A 234 -2.39 -8.87 11.11
CA GLN A 234 -3.66 -9.19 10.52
C GLN A 234 -3.68 -10.61 9.96
N ALA A 235 -4.63 -11.41 10.44
CA ALA A 235 -5.04 -12.66 9.83
C ALA A 235 -6.33 -12.39 9.04
N TYR A 236 -6.25 -12.42 7.72
CA TYR A 236 -7.37 -12.11 6.84
C TYR A 236 -7.49 -13.11 5.69
N HIS A 237 -8.62 -13.03 5.00
CA HIS A 237 -8.98 -13.87 3.87
C HIS A 237 -8.73 -13.09 2.56
N THR A 238 -8.27 -13.75 1.49
CA THR A 238 -7.93 -13.10 0.21
C THR A 238 -9.06 -13.08 -0.84
N GLU A 239 -10.15 -13.79 -0.59
CA GLU A 239 -11.43 -13.76 -1.32
C GLU A 239 -11.96 -12.33 -1.51
N LYS A 240 -11.62 -11.42 -0.59
CA LYS A 240 -11.96 -9.99 -0.68
C LYS A 240 -11.54 -9.39 -2.01
N ALA A 241 -10.47 -9.90 -2.65
CA ALA A 241 -10.04 -9.42 -3.96
C ALA A 241 -11.15 -9.51 -5.02
N SER A 242 -12.12 -10.41 -4.86
CA SER A 242 -13.18 -10.65 -5.83
C SER A 242 -14.39 -9.73 -5.69
N HIS A 243 -14.63 -9.14 -4.52
CA HIS A 243 -15.85 -8.37 -4.23
C HIS A 243 -15.60 -7.13 -3.35
N TYR A 244 -14.34 -6.75 -3.13
CA TYR A 244 -13.97 -5.57 -2.37
C TYR A 244 -13.38 -4.50 -3.28
N ALA A 245 -13.79 -3.25 -3.08
CA ALA A 245 -13.26 -2.12 -3.82
C ALA A 245 -12.89 -0.98 -2.88
N ILE A 246 -11.73 -0.36 -3.14
CA ILE A 246 -11.25 0.82 -2.40
C ILE A 246 -12.12 2.04 -2.74
N HIS A 247 -12.63 2.11 -3.97
CA HIS A 247 -13.49 3.18 -4.44
C HIS A 247 -14.96 2.81 -4.24
N LYS A 248 -15.82 3.80 -4.02
CA LYS A 248 -17.26 3.57 -3.97
C LYS A 248 -17.73 3.09 -5.35
N ASN A 249 -18.00 1.79 -5.47
CA ASN A 249 -18.61 1.15 -6.63
C ASN A 249 -19.86 0.36 -6.17
N MET A 250 -20.30 -0.66 -6.91
CA MET A 250 -21.49 -1.46 -6.57
C MET A 250 -21.42 -2.21 -5.22
N TYR A 251 -20.23 -2.44 -4.66
CA TYR A 251 -19.98 -3.24 -3.44
C TYR A 251 -19.99 -2.40 -2.13
N TYR A 252 -20.68 -1.26 -2.12
CA TYR A 252 -20.79 -0.40 -0.93
C TYR A 252 -21.95 -0.80 -0.03
N GLU A 253 -21.86 -0.42 1.25
CA GLU A 253 -22.98 -0.53 2.19
C GLU A 253 -24.14 0.37 1.76
N ARG A 254 -25.31 -0.22 1.50
CA ARG A 254 -26.51 0.51 1.08
C ARG A 254 -27.36 0.90 2.29
N PRO A 255 -27.62 2.19 2.53
CA PRO A 255 -28.57 2.60 3.55
C PRO A 255 -30.00 2.30 3.10
N ALA A 256 -30.88 1.97 4.05
CA ALA A 256 -32.29 1.64 3.78
C ALA A 256 -33.04 2.69 2.95
N ARG A 257 -32.64 3.96 3.02
CA ARG A 257 -33.22 5.06 2.22
C ARG A 257 -33.07 4.87 0.71
N GLU A 258 -32.06 4.14 0.24
CA GLU A 258 -31.88 3.87 -1.19
C GLU A 258 -32.95 2.92 -1.74
N LEU A 259 -33.65 2.20 -0.87
CA LEU A 259 -34.78 1.36 -1.25
C LEU A 259 -36.10 2.15 -1.37
N LEU A 260 -36.11 3.43 -0.94
CA LEU A 260 -37.34 4.24 -0.86
C LEU A 260 -37.63 5.04 -2.14
N SER A 261 -36.65 5.23 -3.03
CA SER A 261 -36.86 5.90 -4.32
C SER A 261 -36.81 4.90 -5.46
N ARG A 262 -37.69 5.06 -6.45
CA ARG A 262 -37.76 4.16 -7.62
C ARG A 262 -36.41 4.05 -8.36
N ASP A 263 -35.74 5.18 -8.60
CA ASP A 263 -34.48 5.19 -9.36
C ASP A 263 -33.34 4.49 -8.60
N SER A 264 -33.20 4.77 -7.30
CA SER A 264 -32.19 4.09 -6.47
C SER A 264 -32.50 2.59 -6.28
N TYR A 265 -33.77 2.22 -6.23
CA TYR A 265 -34.21 0.83 -6.19
C TYR A 265 -33.84 0.08 -7.48
N THR A 266 -34.14 0.65 -8.65
CA THR A 266 -33.75 0.07 -9.94
C THR A 266 -32.24 -0.09 -10.02
N LYS A 267 -31.47 0.94 -9.66
CA LYS A 267 -30.01 0.85 -9.61
C LYS A 267 -29.53 -0.25 -8.66
N ALA A 268 -30.16 -0.41 -7.50
CA ALA A 268 -29.80 -1.49 -6.57
C ALA A 268 -30.05 -2.88 -7.16
N LEU A 269 -31.13 -3.07 -7.92
CA LEU A 269 -31.39 -4.32 -8.63
C LEU A 269 -30.36 -4.60 -9.73
N ASP A 270 -29.98 -3.59 -10.51
CA ASP A 270 -28.96 -3.71 -11.55
C ASP A 270 -27.61 -4.09 -10.93
N ASP A 271 -27.21 -3.38 -9.87
CA ASP A 271 -25.99 -3.65 -9.13
C ASP A 271 -26.00 -5.07 -8.53
N LEU A 272 -27.12 -5.51 -7.94
CA LEU A 272 -27.26 -6.88 -7.42
C LEU A 272 -27.15 -7.92 -8.54
N SER A 273 -27.72 -7.66 -9.71
CA SER A 273 -27.62 -8.56 -10.87
C SER A 273 -26.16 -8.71 -11.32
N HIS A 274 -25.40 -7.61 -11.36
CA HIS A 274 -23.97 -7.64 -11.66
C HIS A 274 -23.14 -8.37 -10.59
N ILE A 275 -23.47 -8.17 -9.31
CA ILE A 275 -22.82 -8.89 -8.21
C ILE A 275 -23.10 -10.39 -8.35
N SER A 276 -24.35 -10.80 -8.61
CA SER A 276 -24.72 -12.21 -8.81
C SER A 276 -23.99 -12.84 -10.01
N GLN A 277 -23.88 -12.13 -11.14
CA GLN A 277 -23.10 -12.60 -12.29
C GLN A 277 -21.61 -12.76 -11.95
N THR A 278 -21.06 -11.84 -11.17
CA THR A 278 -19.66 -11.90 -10.72
C THR A 278 -19.45 -13.13 -9.84
N VAL A 279 -20.31 -13.35 -8.84
CA VAL A 279 -20.24 -14.52 -7.95
C VAL A 279 -20.41 -15.82 -8.73
N TRP A 280 -21.35 -15.87 -9.69
CA TRP A 280 -21.53 -17.03 -10.58
C TRP A 280 -20.26 -17.38 -11.36
N GLY A 281 -19.60 -16.39 -11.98
CA GLY A 281 -18.34 -16.61 -12.68
C GLY A 281 -17.24 -17.13 -11.73
N ILE A 282 -17.13 -16.54 -10.54
CA ILE A 282 -16.16 -16.96 -9.52
C ILE A 282 -16.43 -18.41 -9.05
N ALA A 283 -17.70 -18.82 -8.99
CA ALA A 283 -18.12 -20.16 -8.62
C ALA A 283 -17.86 -21.23 -9.70
N GLY A 284 -17.26 -20.86 -10.85
CA GLY A 284 -17.03 -21.79 -11.96
C GLY A 284 -18.18 -21.84 -12.97
N GLY A 285 -18.94 -20.75 -13.09
CA GLY A 285 -19.98 -20.58 -14.10
C GLY A 285 -19.49 -20.95 -15.50
N ASP A 286 -20.41 -21.46 -16.33
CA ASP A 286 -20.15 -21.89 -17.70
C ASP A 286 -19.10 -23.03 -17.84
N GLY A 287 -18.87 -23.77 -16.75
CA GLY A 287 -17.97 -24.93 -16.72
C GLY A 287 -16.50 -24.59 -16.43
N GLU A 288 -16.23 -23.36 -15.96
CA GLU A 288 -14.90 -22.95 -15.50
C GLU A 288 -14.55 -23.51 -14.11
N GLU A 289 -13.25 -23.54 -13.77
CA GLU A 289 -12.81 -23.95 -12.42
C GLU A 289 -13.16 -22.84 -11.41
N ALA A 290 -13.86 -23.19 -10.33
CA ALA A 290 -14.18 -22.25 -9.28
C ALA A 290 -12.91 -21.61 -8.67
N THR A 291 -12.96 -20.31 -8.42
CA THR A 291 -11.80 -19.55 -7.96
C THR A 291 -11.38 -19.97 -6.55
N SER A 292 -10.09 -20.26 -6.38
CA SER A 292 -9.49 -20.55 -5.07
C SER A 292 -9.21 -19.28 -4.28
N SER A 293 -9.19 -19.40 -2.95
CA SER A 293 -8.83 -18.29 -2.05
C SER A 293 -7.91 -18.79 -0.94
N SER A 294 -7.12 -17.87 -0.39
CA SER A 294 -6.10 -18.11 0.62
C SER A 294 -6.46 -17.46 1.95
N ALA A 295 -5.93 -18.03 3.02
CA ALA A 295 -5.84 -17.38 4.32
C ALA A 295 -4.44 -16.77 4.45
N ARG A 296 -4.36 -15.47 4.77
CA ARG A 296 -3.11 -14.73 4.88
C ARG A 296 -2.93 -14.20 6.30
N LEU A 297 -1.74 -14.41 6.84
CA LEU A 297 -1.25 -13.81 8.08
C LEU A 297 -0.18 -12.78 7.70
N GLU A 298 -0.36 -11.53 8.10
CA GLU A 298 0.56 -10.43 7.84
C GLU A 298 0.95 -9.80 9.18
N VAL A 299 2.23 -9.58 9.42
CA VAL A 299 2.77 -8.94 10.63
C VAL A 299 3.61 -7.74 10.22
N ARG A 300 3.47 -6.65 10.95
CA ARG A 300 4.28 -5.44 10.77
C ARG A 300 5.39 -5.43 11.81
N VAL A 301 6.63 -5.47 11.34
CA VAL A 301 7.84 -5.52 12.17
C VAL A 301 8.86 -4.47 11.72
N PRO A 302 9.83 -4.11 12.57
CA PRO A 302 11.02 -3.39 12.12
C PRO A 302 11.69 -4.07 10.92
N LEU A 303 12.23 -3.28 9.99
CA LEU A 303 12.91 -3.78 8.79
C LEU A 303 14.11 -4.67 9.16
N SER A 304 14.76 -4.41 10.30
CA SER A 304 15.82 -5.25 10.85
C SER A 304 15.39 -6.70 11.12
N LEU A 305 14.10 -6.97 11.30
CA LEU A 305 13.56 -8.31 11.59
C LEU A 305 12.93 -8.99 10.37
N ALA A 306 13.01 -8.37 9.19
CA ALA A 306 12.27 -8.80 8.00
C ALA A 306 12.52 -10.26 7.60
N LEU A 307 13.78 -10.71 7.70
CA LEU A 307 14.18 -12.06 7.29
C LEU A 307 13.82 -13.13 8.31
N GLU A 308 13.88 -12.81 9.60
CA GLU A 308 13.69 -13.77 10.69
C GLU A 308 12.21 -13.98 11.03
N THR A 309 11.41 -12.93 10.84
CA THR A 309 9.98 -12.91 11.14
C THR A 309 9.24 -13.95 10.30
N LEU A 310 8.48 -14.83 10.97
CA LEU A 310 7.70 -15.92 10.36
C LEU A 310 8.52 -16.97 9.57
N SER A 311 9.84 -16.97 9.71
CA SER A 311 10.76 -17.88 9.00
C SER A 311 10.54 -19.37 9.27
N THR A 312 9.93 -19.72 10.40
CA THR A 312 9.61 -21.12 10.75
C THR A 312 8.28 -21.60 10.17
N GLY A 313 7.53 -20.71 9.50
CA GLY A 313 6.16 -20.98 9.07
C GLY A 313 5.17 -21.13 10.23
N LEU A 314 3.93 -21.49 9.88
CA LEU A 314 2.90 -21.82 10.87
C LEU A 314 3.09 -23.26 11.37
N PRO A 315 3.17 -23.47 12.69
CA PRO A 315 3.18 -24.82 13.26
C PRO A 315 1.93 -25.63 12.89
N ASN A 316 2.07 -26.95 12.73
CA ASN A 316 0.97 -27.84 12.36
C ASN A 316 -0.24 -27.73 13.30
N ASN A 317 -0.02 -27.56 14.60
CA ASN A 317 -1.11 -27.38 15.55
C ASN A 317 -1.87 -26.06 15.33
N VAL A 318 -1.19 -24.99 14.93
CA VAL A 318 -1.82 -23.72 14.55
C VAL A 318 -2.63 -23.92 13.28
N ILE A 319 -2.05 -24.52 12.25
CA ILE A 319 -2.74 -24.80 10.97
C ILE A 319 -4.04 -25.59 11.21
N GLN A 320 -3.97 -26.71 11.92
CA GLN A 320 -5.12 -27.61 12.13
C GLN A 320 -6.27 -26.95 12.91
N HIS A 321 -5.97 -26.04 13.84
CA HIS A 321 -6.98 -25.40 14.67
C HIS A 321 -7.47 -24.06 14.10
N CYS A 322 -6.61 -23.36 13.35
CA CYS A 322 -6.89 -22.00 12.90
C CYS A 322 -7.37 -21.95 11.46
N LEU A 323 -7.11 -22.96 10.64
CA LEU A 323 -7.50 -22.96 9.23
C LEU A 323 -8.58 -23.99 8.95
N VAL A 324 -9.49 -23.64 8.05
CA VAL A 324 -10.40 -24.57 7.39
C VAL A 324 -10.22 -24.42 5.89
N LYS A 325 -10.37 -25.54 5.16
CA LYS A 325 -10.50 -25.53 3.71
C LYS A 325 -11.93 -25.88 3.35
N ILE A 326 -12.53 -25.11 2.47
CA ILE A 326 -13.89 -25.30 1.93
C ILE A 326 -13.70 -25.45 0.43
N LYS A 327 -14.41 -26.36 -0.23
CA LYS A 327 -14.32 -26.45 -1.69
C LYS A 327 -14.80 -25.13 -2.30
N SER A 328 -14.11 -24.64 -3.33
CA SER A 328 -14.45 -23.35 -3.94
C SER A 328 -15.89 -23.32 -4.44
N GLU A 329 -16.35 -24.39 -5.10
CA GLU A 329 -17.73 -24.52 -5.59
C GLU A 329 -18.80 -24.49 -4.50
N GLU A 330 -18.45 -24.90 -3.27
CA GLU A 330 -19.39 -24.90 -2.13
C GLU A 330 -19.40 -23.56 -1.39
N PHE A 331 -18.31 -22.79 -1.51
CA PHE A 331 -18.14 -21.53 -0.81
C PHE A 331 -18.80 -20.35 -1.54
N TRP A 332 -18.62 -20.29 -2.85
CA TRP A 332 -19.17 -19.25 -3.73
C TRP A 332 -20.63 -19.55 -4.07
#